data_AF-A0A538KIQ5-F1
#
_entry.id   AF-A0A538KIQ5-F1
#
_cell.length_a   1.000
_cell.length_b   1.000
_cell.length_c   1.000
_cell.angle_alpha   90.00
_cell.angle_beta   90.00
_cell.angle_gamma   90.00
#
_symmetry.space_group_name_H-M   'P 1'
#
loop_
_entity.id
_entity.type
_entity.pdbx_description
1 polymer ?
#
loop_
_entity_poly.entity_id
_entity_poly.type
_entity_poly.pdbx_seq_one_letter_code
_entity_poly.pdbx_strand_id
1 'polypeptide(L)'
;MSELAIDGLFAGDYAAMREWAGRARDGARAAGDPSLTAGALLALAEALAGAVADAEAHRTEMAAVVDATAGEDLACPVEAVAHLATTELYLDRYADAGAHAERALAAARATGQRFPTLVPTLGTARFMQGRLAEAAEILDGGVEAARLSGVDQAIAWSQVNRSLAASAAGDVDTALAAAEEGFGLTRPAQERFISAWAGVALAAALLPARDPAGAADVLRRAAGGEEVPFLPAGWRAMALELLTRCWLALGRREEAGRAAARAEAQAAALGLPMAAAWASRAAAAVALDAAEPTIAAGRALASAAAADQAGAVVEAALSRTLAGRALAQAGDVDRAAAELERAAAALAECGALRHRDAAERELRKLGRHPYRRTRRGSHDAAGLASLTGRELQVARLVVDRKTNPEIAAELFLSIKTVETHLRNIFAKLGVSSRVELARAVERAGGEQVA
;
A
#
# COMPACT_ATOMS: atom_id res chain seq x y z
N MET A 1 12.14 2.61 32.10
CA MET A 1 12.69 1.58 31.18
C MET A 1 11.86 1.53 29.90
N SER A 2 10.54 1.38 29.98
CA SER A 2 9.66 1.43 28.80
C SER A 2 9.80 2.74 28.01
N GLU A 3 9.86 3.90 28.69
CA GLU A 3 10.13 5.20 28.05
C GLU A 3 11.47 5.22 27.30
N LEU A 4 12.54 4.70 27.89
CA LEU A 4 13.86 4.61 27.25
C LEU A 4 13.84 3.68 26.01
N ALA A 5 12.99 2.66 25.99
CA ALA A 5 12.80 1.84 24.80
C ALA A 5 12.12 2.64 23.68
N ILE A 6 11.08 3.41 24.02
CA ILE A 6 10.40 4.31 23.06
C ILE A 6 11.34 5.43 22.57
N ASP A 7 12.24 5.95 23.41
CA ASP A 7 13.27 6.89 22.95
C ASP A 7 14.20 6.24 21.91
N GLY A 8 14.56 4.96 22.11
CA GLY A 8 15.30 4.16 21.14
C GLY A 8 14.60 4.05 19.78
N LEU A 9 13.27 3.92 19.77
CA LEU A 9 12.46 3.95 18.54
C LEU A 9 12.66 5.28 17.80
N PHE A 10 12.42 6.43 18.45
CA PHE A 10 12.52 7.73 17.80
C PHE A 10 13.96 8.09 17.38
N ALA A 11 14.96 7.59 18.11
CA ALA A 11 16.37 7.72 17.78
C ALA A 11 16.81 6.85 16.59
N GLY A 12 15.97 5.91 16.13
CA GLY A 12 16.30 4.92 15.11
C GLY A 12 17.32 3.88 15.59
N ASP A 13 17.44 3.68 16.90
CA ASP A 13 18.34 2.72 17.54
C ASP A 13 17.54 1.52 18.07
N TYR A 14 17.23 0.60 17.16
CA TYR A 14 16.42 -0.59 17.49
C TYR A 14 17.15 -1.58 18.40
N ALA A 15 18.49 -1.54 18.44
CA ALA A 15 19.26 -2.38 19.35
C ALA A 15 19.09 -1.87 20.79
N ALA A 16 19.24 -0.56 21.01
CA ALA A 16 18.98 0.05 22.31
C ALA A 16 17.50 -0.10 22.71
N MET A 17 16.56 0.08 21.78
CA MET A 17 15.13 -0.16 22.03
C MET A 17 14.89 -1.57 22.56
N ARG A 18 15.46 -2.59 21.91
CA ARG A 18 15.34 -4.00 22.31
C ARG A 18 15.94 -4.25 23.68
N GLU A 19 17.12 -3.72 23.94
CA GLU A 19 17.78 -3.87 25.25
C GLU A 19 16.92 -3.30 26.39
N TRP A 20 16.42 -2.07 26.23
CA TRP A 20 15.60 -1.43 27.25
C TRP A 20 14.23 -2.10 27.42
N ALA A 21 13.62 -2.58 26.34
CA ALA A 21 12.38 -3.34 26.40
C ALA A 21 12.57 -4.68 27.13
N GLY A 22 13.70 -5.37 26.90
CA GLY A 22 14.05 -6.60 27.62
C GLY A 22 14.19 -6.36 29.13
N ARG A 23 14.91 -5.30 29.51
CA ARG A 23 15.05 -4.89 30.92
C ARG A 23 13.70 -4.52 31.54
N ALA A 24 12.81 -3.85 30.79
CA ALA A 24 11.47 -3.52 31.26
C ALA A 24 10.63 -4.79 31.55
N ARG A 25 10.65 -5.77 30.64
CA ARG A 25 9.97 -7.06 30.82
C ARG A 25 10.52 -7.84 32.01
N ASP A 26 11.83 -7.93 32.13
CA ASP A 26 12.48 -8.68 33.20
C ASP A 26 12.22 -8.05 34.57
N GLY A 27 12.23 -6.71 34.64
CA GLY A 27 11.84 -5.96 35.84
C GLY A 27 10.39 -6.17 36.24
N ALA A 28 9.44 -6.15 35.28
CA ALA A 28 8.03 -6.42 35.54
C ALA A 28 7.81 -7.84 36.11
N ARG A 29 8.42 -8.85 35.47
CA ARG A 29 8.38 -10.23 35.95
C ARG A 29 8.94 -10.39 37.35
N ALA A 30 10.06 -9.74 37.66
CA ALA A 30 10.66 -9.78 39.00
C ALA A 30 9.77 -9.14 40.08
N ALA A 31 8.94 -8.17 39.70
CA ALA A 31 7.96 -7.54 40.58
C ALA A 31 6.66 -8.35 40.76
N GLY A 32 6.54 -9.52 40.12
CA GLY A 32 5.32 -10.33 40.14
C GLY A 32 4.20 -9.79 39.26
N ASP A 33 4.48 -8.79 38.41
CA ASP A 33 3.56 -8.24 37.42
C ASP A 33 3.89 -8.87 36.05
N PRO A 34 3.11 -9.85 35.55
CA PRO A 34 3.25 -10.37 34.20
C PRO A 34 2.71 -9.34 33.19
N SER A 35 3.27 -8.14 33.19
CA SER A 35 2.81 -7.00 32.40
C SER A 35 2.83 -7.37 30.93
N LEU A 36 1.64 -7.63 30.38
CA LEU A 36 1.42 -7.86 28.96
C LEU A 36 2.00 -6.71 28.13
N THR A 37 1.97 -5.48 28.66
CA THR A 37 2.55 -4.29 28.03
C THR A 37 4.06 -4.40 27.84
N ALA A 38 4.80 -4.83 28.87
CA ALA A 38 6.27 -4.95 28.76
C ALA A 38 6.68 -6.09 27.81
N GLY A 39 5.94 -7.21 27.82
CA GLY A 39 6.11 -8.27 26.82
C GLY A 39 5.82 -7.78 25.39
N ALA A 40 4.76 -7.00 25.22
CA ALA A 40 4.37 -6.42 23.94
C ALA A 40 5.39 -5.44 23.38
N LEU A 41 5.93 -4.58 24.24
CA LEU A 41 6.98 -3.64 23.86
C LEU A 41 8.26 -4.37 23.42
N LEU A 42 8.62 -5.48 24.09
CA LEU A 42 9.75 -6.30 23.66
C LEU A 42 9.50 -6.96 22.30
N ALA A 43 8.32 -7.55 22.09
CA ALA A 43 7.98 -8.16 20.81
C ALA A 43 8.06 -7.14 19.67
N LEU A 44 7.59 -5.91 19.90
CA LEU A 44 7.69 -4.81 18.95
C LEU A 44 9.15 -4.43 18.68
N ALA A 45 9.96 -4.28 19.73
CA ALA A 45 11.38 -3.95 19.59
C ALA A 45 12.15 -5.04 18.81
N GLU A 46 11.83 -6.31 19.04
CA GLU A 46 12.41 -7.44 18.32
C GLU A 46 12.02 -7.45 16.84
N ALA A 47 10.75 -7.19 16.52
CA ALA A 47 10.29 -7.09 15.14
C ALA A 47 10.99 -5.94 14.39
N LEU A 48 11.08 -4.75 15.00
CA LEU A 48 11.74 -3.59 14.42
C LEU A 48 13.26 -3.79 14.24
N ALA A 49 13.90 -4.48 15.19
CA ALA A 49 15.32 -4.83 15.14
C ALA A 49 15.65 -5.99 14.18
N GLY A 50 14.64 -6.74 13.72
CA GLY A 50 14.83 -7.90 12.84
C GLY A 50 15.15 -9.20 13.57
N ALA A 51 14.90 -9.28 14.87
CA ALA A 51 14.94 -10.53 15.65
C ALA A 51 13.64 -11.33 15.42
N VAL A 52 13.39 -11.71 14.17
CA VAL A 52 12.08 -12.22 13.69
C VAL A 52 11.60 -13.45 14.46
N ALA A 53 12.49 -14.40 14.76
CA ALA A 53 12.13 -15.61 15.49
C ALA A 53 11.66 -15.31 16.94
N ASP A 54 12.38 -14.42 17.64
CA ASP A 54 12.03 -14.01 19.00
C ASP A 54 10.70 -13.24 19.00
N ALA A 55 10.55 -12.32 18.03
CA ALA A 55 9.32 -11.53 17.86
C ALA A 55 8.10 -12.41 17.57
N GLU A 56 8.22 -13.42 16.70
CA GLU A 56 7.13 -14.35 16.38
C GLU A 56 6.72 -15.21 17.59
N ALA A 57 7.69 -15.63 18.41
CA ALA A 57 7.42 -16.38 19.63
C ALA A 57 6.60 -15.53 20.61
N HIS A 58 7.07 -14.32 20.93
CA HIS A 58 6.36 -13.42 21.84
C HIS A 58 5.01 -12.96 21.26
N ARG A 59 4.92 -12.69 19.95
CA ARG A 59 3.67 -12.36 19.25
C ARG A 59 2.64 -13.48 19.42
N THR A 60 3.04 -14.74 19.22
CA THR A 60 2.15 -15.90 19.33
C THR A 60 1.60 -16.06 20.74
N GLU A 61 2.46 -15.95 21.75
CA GLU A 61 2.04 -16.00 23.16
C GLU A 61 1.03 -14.90 23.49
N MET A 62 1.31 -13.67 23.05
CA MET A 62 0.44 -12.53 23.33
C MET A 62 -0.88 -12.58 22.57
N ALA A 63 -0.85 -12.93 21.28
CA ALA A 63 -2.07 -13.09 20.47
C ALA A 63 -3.01 -14.09 21.12
N ALA A 64 -2.51 -15.22 21.65
CA ALA A 64 -3.34 -16.19 22.36
C ALA A 64 -4.06 -15.59 23.59
N VAL A 65 -3.38 -14.73 24.37
CA VAL A 65 -3.99 -14.04 25.53
C VAL A 65 -5.03 -13.02 25.07
N VAL A 66 -4.66 -12.23 24.06
CA VAL A 66 -5.50 -11.17 23.48
C VAL A 66 -6.75 -11.80 22.84
N ASP A 67 -6.66 -12.93 22.16
CA ASP A 67 -7.81 -13.59 21.52
C ASP A 67 -8.70 -14.35 22.49
N ALA A 68 -8.14 -14.92 23.56
CA ALA A 68 -8.91 -15.59 24.60
C ALA A 68 -9.81 -14.62 25.41
N THR A 69 -9.46 -13.33 25.43
CA THR A 69 -10.25 -12.28 26.08
C THR A 69 -11.34 -11.76 25.14
N ALA A 70 -12.34 -12.61 24.84
CA ALA A 70 -13.47 -12.25 24.01
C ALA A 70 -14.57 -11.51 24.83
N GLY A 71 -14.71 -10.19 24.65
CA GLY A 71 -15.78 -9.37 25.24
C GLY A 71 -15.50 -7.86 25.23
N GLU A 72 -16.51 -7.05 25.59
CA GLU A 72 -16.37 -5.58 25.85
C GLU A 72 -15.55 -5.29 27.13
N ASP A 73 -15.18 -6.32 27.89
CA ASP A 73 -14.35 -6.20 29.08
C ASP A 73 -12.87 -5.97 28.72
N LEU A 74 -12.34 -4.84 29.20
CA LEU A 74 -10.96 -4.36 29.08
C LEU A 74 -9.95 -5.22 29.87
N ALA A 75 -9.94 -6.54 29.66
CA ALA A 75 -9.02 -7.43 30.37
C ALA A 75 -7.56 -7.23 29.96
N CYS A 76 -7.31 -6.79 28.71
CA CYS A 76 -5.98 -6.45 28.21
C CYS A 76 -5.75 -4.94 28.16
N PRO A 77 -4.60 -4.42 28.63
CA PRO A 77 -4.24 -3.02 28.44
C PRO A 77 -4.23 -2.64 26.95
N VAL A 78 -4.89 -1.52 26.60
CA VAL A 78 -4.96 -1.02 25.21
C VAL A 78 -3.56 -0.87 24.61
N GLU A 79 -2.59 -0.41 25.39
CA GLU A 79 -1.19 -0.27 25.00
C GLU A 79 -0.56 -1.60 24.57
N ALA A 80 -0.82 -2.69 25.30
CA ALA A 80 -0.31 -4.02 24.97
C ALA A 80 -0.85 -4.52 23.62
N VAL A 81 -2.15 -4.30 23.37
CA VAL A 81 -2.79 -4.67 22.09
C VAL A 81 -2.29 -3.78 20.95
N ALA A 82 -2.03 -2.49 21.22
CA ALA A 82 -1.45 -1.57 20.23
C ALA A 82 -0.03 -1.98 19.81
N HIS A 83 0.80 -2.38 20.78
CA HIS A 83 2.12 -2.93 20.50
C HIS A 83 2.03 -4.26 19.74
N LEU A 84 1.16 -5.19 20.14
CA LEU A 84 0.93 -6.45 19.41
C LEU A 84 0.57 -6.21 17.94
N ALA A 85 -0.43 -5.36 17.69
CA ALA A 85 -0.87 -5.05 16.33
C ALA A 85 0.27 -4.46 15.48
N THR A 86 1.12 -3.62 16.10
CA THR A 86 2.26 -3.02 15.41
C THR A 86 3.37 -4.07 15.17
N THR A 87 3.61 -4.99 16.10
CA THR A 87 4.51 -6.14 15.92
C THR A 87 4.06 -7.00 14.74
N GLU A 88 2.77 -7.34 14.68
CA GLU A 88 2.15 -8.10 13.60
C GLU A 88 2.34 -7.42 12.24
N LEU A 89 2.17 -6.10 12.18
CA LEU A 89 2.45 -5.31 10.97
C LEU A 89 3.90 -5.50 10.49
N TYR A 90 4.87 -5.40 11.40
CA TYR A 90 6.30 -5.55 11.06
C TYR A 90 6.74 -7.00 10.82
N LEU A 91 5.85 -7.98 11.07
CA LEU A 91 6.04 -9.41 10.79
C LEU A 91 5.20 -9.92 9.61
N ASP A 92 4.66 -9.01 8.79
CA ASP A 92 3.82 -9.34 7.62
C ASP A 92 2.51 -10.08 7.97
N ARG A 93 1.98 -9.90 9.18
CA ARG A 93 0.69 -10.43 9.65
C ARG A 93 -0.41 -9.39 9.51
N TYR A 94 -0.64 -8.87 8.30
CA TYR A 94 -1.51 -7.72 8.08
C TYR A 94 -2.98 -7.95 8.47
N ALA A 95 -3.49 -9.18 8.36
CA ALA A 95 -4.83 -9.53 8.82
C ALA A 95 -4.98 -9.40 10.33
N ASP A 96 -4.07 -10.03 11.08
CA ASP A 96 -4.05 -10.00 12.53
C ASP A 96 -3.81 -8.57 13.04
N ALA A 97 -2.82 -7.88 12.46
CA ALA A 97 -2.50 -6.48 12.76
C ALA A 97 -3.73 -5.58 12.62
N GLY A 98 -4.50 -5.74 11.54
CA GLY A 98 -5.72 -4.98 11.30
C GLY A 98 -6.82 -5.28 12.33
N ALA A 99 -7.03 -6.56 12.65
CA ALA A 99 -8.04 -6.97 13.62
C ALA A 99 -7.71 -6.47 15.04
N HIS A 100 -6.47 -6.63 15.49
CA HIS A 100 -6.02 -6.16 16.79
C HIS A 100 -5.98 -4.63 16.88
N ALA A 101 -5.56 -3.93 15.82
CA ALA A 101 -5.57 -2.47 15.80
C ALA A 101 -6.99 -1.89 15.85
N GLU A 102 -7.96 -2.48 15.14
CA GLU A 102 -9.38 -2.08 15.23
C GLU A 102 -9.92 -2.25 16.64
N ARG A 103 -9.64 -3.40 17.26
CA ARG A 103 -10.09 -3.70 18.63
C ARG A 103 -9.48 -2.73 19.64
N ALA A 104 -8.17 -2.48 19.55
CA ALA A 104 -7.49 -1.52 20.40
C ALA A 104 -8.00 -0.09 20.18
N LEU A 105 -8.30 0.31 18.94
CA LEU A 105 -8.82 1.64 18.63
C LEU A 105 -10.24 1.84 19.19
N ALA A 106 -11.09 0.81 19.12
CA ALA A 106 -12.42 0.84 19.73
C ALA A 106 -12.33 1.00 21.25
N ALA A 107 -11.47 0.21 21.91
CA ALA A 107 -11.22 0.30 23.35
C ALA A 107 -10.63 1.65 23.77
N ALA A 108 -9.67 2.18 23.00
CA ALA A 108 -9.07 3.50 23.22
C ALA A 108 -10.13 4.61 23.18
N ARG A 109 -11.03 4.57 22.17
CA ARG A 109 -12.14 5.54 22.04
C ARG A 109 -13.12 5.46 23.21
N ALA A 110 -13.50 4.26 23.63
CA ALA A 110 -14.42 4.05 24.75
C ALA A 110 -13.85 4.57 26.09
N THR A 111 -12.52 4.52 26.26
CA THR A 111 -11.82 4.93 27.49
C THR A 111 -11.22 6.33 27.43
N GLY A 112 -11.36 7.03 26.30
CA GLY A 112 -10.73 8.35 26.07
C GLY A 112 -9.20 8.32 25.94
N GLN A 113 -8.60 7.12 25.84
CA GLN A 113 -7.16 6.96 25.62
C GLN A 113 -6.80 7.20 24.16
N ARG A 114 -5.54 7.59 23.91
CA ARG A 114 -5.00 7.80 22.55
C ARG A 114 -3.65 7.14 22.44
N PHE A 115 -3.47 6.36 21.38
CA PHE A 115 -2.19 5.74 21.05
C PHE A 115 -1.81 6.13 19.63
N PRO A 116 -0.70 6.88 19.44
CA PRO A 116 -0.35 7.48 18.15
C PRO A 116 0.01 6.44 17.08
N THR A 117 0.28 5.19 17.45
CA THR A 117 0.61 4.10 16.52
C THR A 117 -0.60 3.39 15.94
N LEU A 118 -1.77 3.39 16.61
CA LEU A 118 -2.91 2.57 16.21
C LEU A 118 -3.49 2.92 14.83
N VAL A 119 -3.70 4.22 14.57
CA VAL A 119 -4.25 4.69 13.29
C VAL A 119 -3.29 4.40 12.13
N PRO A 120 -1.99 4.73 12.23
CA PRO A 120 -0.96 4.31 11.27
C PRO A 120 -0.92 2.80 11.05
N THR A 121 -0.93 1.99 12.11
CA THR A 121 -0.87 0.52 12.01
C THR A 121 -2.08 -0.02 11.27
N LEU A 122 -3.28 0.45 11.62
CA LEU A 122 -4.52 0.02 10.95
C LEU A 122 -4.56 0.46 9.49
N GLY A 123 -4.26 1.74 9.21
CA GLY A 123 -4.22 2.26 7.84
C GLY A 123 -3.22 1.48 6.97
N THR A 124 -2.05 1.18 7.54
CA THR A 124 -1.02 0.39 6.84
C THR A 124 -1.46 -1.03 6.57
N ALA A 125 -2.00 -1.73 7.57
CA ALA A 125 -2.55 -3.06 7.39
C ALA A 125 -3.63 -3.09 6.28
N ARG A 126 -4.53 -2.10 6.26
CA ARG A 126 -5.60 -2.01 5.26
C ARG A 126 -5.07 -1.79 3.85
N PHE A 127 -4.12 -0.87 3.64
CA PHE A 127 -3.59 -0.67 2.28
C PHE A 127 -2.73 -1.85 1.80
N MET A 128 -1.99 -2.51 2.70
CA MET A 128 -1.23 -3.71 2.35
C MET A 128 -2.18 -4.81 1.86
N GLN A 129 -3.33 -4.98 2.51
CA GLN A 129 -4.40 -5.90 2.09
C GLN A 129 -5.17 -5.45 0.83
N GLY A 130 -4.82 -4.33 0.22
CA GLY A 130 -5.54 -3.79 -0.94
C GLY A 130 -6.87 -3.10 -0.63
N ARG A 131 -7.19 -2.85 0.64
CA ARG A 131 -8.37 -2.09 1.10
C ARG A 131 -8.07 -0.59 1.09
N LEU A 132 -7.79 -0.06 -0.11
CA LEU A 132 -7.22 1.28 -0.28
C LEU A 132 -8.15 2.42 0.13
N ALA A 133 -9.46 2.30 -0.16
CA ALA A 133 -10.44 3.31 0.23
C ALA A 133 -10.56 3.42 1.75
N GLU A 134 -10.65 2.29 2.44
CA GLU A 134 -10.74 2.24 3.90
C GLU A 134 -9.45 2.76 4.56
N ALA A 135 -8.29 2.41 4.01
CA ALA A 135 -7.01 2.96 4.47
C ALA A 135 -6.98 4.48 4.35
N ALA A 136 -7.46 5.05 3.23
CA ALA A 136 -7.52 6.48 3.03
C ALA A 136 -8.43 7.17 4.07
N GLU A 137 -9.65 6.66 4.28
CA GLU A 137 -10.59 7.22 5.27
C GLU A 137 -10.01 7.21 6.69
N ILE A 138 -9.40 6.09 7.09
CA ILE A 138 -8.78 5.94 8.42
C ILE A 138 -7.64 6.94 8.62
N LEU A 139 -6.79 7.10 7.59
CA LEU A 139 -5.62 7.96 7.65
C LEU A 139 -5.98 9.45 7.53
N ASP A 140 -7.01 9.80 6.76
CA ASP A 140 -7.54 11.17 6.69
C ASP A 140 -8.06 11.62 8.06
N GLY A 141 -8.85 10.78 8.75
CA GLY A 141 -9.27 11.05 10.12
C GLY A 141 -8.09 11.13 11.11
N GLY A 142 -7.02 10.37 10.87
CA GLY A 142 -5.77 10.46 11.61
C GLY A 142 -5.05 11.80 11.46
N VAL A 143 -4.95 12.30 10.22
CA VAL A 143 -4.37 13.62 9.92
C VAL A 143 -5.19 14.74 10.57
N GLU A 144 -6.52 14.68 10.50
CA GLU A 144 -7.39 15.66 11.18
C GLU A 144 -7.17 15.65 12.69
N ALA A 145 -7.14 14.47 13.31
CA ALA A 145 -6.89 14.33 14.74
C ALA A 145 -5.49 14.83 15.14
N ALA A 146 -4.47 14.57 14.32
CA ALA A 146 -3.11 15.06 14.55
C ALA A 146 -3.04 16.59 14.45
N ARG A 147 -3.72 17.21 13.47
CA ARG A 147 -3.80 18.67 13.34
C ARG A 147 -4.43 19.33 14.56
N LEU A 148 -5.45 18.71 15.16
CA LEU A 148 -6.05 19.20 16.41
C LEU A 148 -5.09 19.18 17.61
N SER A 149 -4.05 18.34 17.58
CA SER A 149 -3.04 18.32 18.65
C SER A 149 -2.04 19.48 18.57
N GLY A 150 -1.84 20.06 17.38
CA GLY A 150 -0.82 21.08 17.12
C GLY A 150 0.63 20.58 17.23
N VAL A 151 0.85 19.26 17.31
CA VAL A 151 2.19 18.67 17.43
C VAL A 151 2.72 18.29 16.04
N ASP A 152 3.73 19.02 15.55
CA ASP A 152 4.36 18.82 14.24
C ASP A 152 4.71 17.34 13.98
N GLN A 153 5.29 16.67 14.98
CA GLN A 153 5.67 15.27 14.91
C GLN A 153 4.48 14.32 14.62
N ALA A 154 3.33 14.57 15.25
CA ALA A 154 2.13 13.77 15.05
C ALA A 154 1.52 14.00 13.66
N ILE A 155 1.57 15.25 13.18
CA ILE A 155 1.13 15.61 11.83
C ILE A 155 2.05 14.95 10.80
N ALA A 156 3.37 15.08 10.97
CA ALA A 156 4.37 14.45 10.11
C ALA A 156 4.16 12.95 9.99
N TRP A 157 4.00 12.25 11.12
CA TRP A 157 3.76 10.81 11.13
C TRP A 157 2.45 10.41 10.45
N SER A 158 1.37 11.17 10.65
CA SER A 158 0.09 10.91 9.98
C SER A 158 0.18 11.11 8.47
N GLN A 159 0.88 12.17 8.05
CA GLN A 159 1.09 12.50 6.64
C GLN A 159 1.97 11.47 5.90
N VAL A 160 2.98 10.92 6.57
CA VAL A 160 3.78 9.79 6.05
C VAL A 160 2.87 8.64 5.64
N ASN A 161 2.01 8.18 6.55
CA ASN A 161 1.17 7.02 6.31
C ASN A 161 0.13 7.32 5.24
N ARG A 162 -0.43 8.55 5.23
CA ARG A 162 -1.35 9.00 4.19
C ARG A 162 -0.71 9.02 2.80
N SER A 163 0.53 9.46 2.70
CA SER A 163 1.31 9.46 1.45
C SER A 163 1.60 8.05 0.94
N LEU A 164 1.99 7.12 1.82
CA LEU A 164 2.23 5.72 1.45
C LEU A 164 0.96 5.03 0.96
N ALA A 165 -0.18 5.24 1.63
CA ALA A 165 -1.47 4.72 1.18
C ALA A 165 -1.90 5.31 -0.17
N ALA A 166 -1.73 6.62 -0.37
CA ALA A 166 -2.01 7.28 -1.66
C ALA A 166 -1.10 6.74 -2.78
N SER A 167 0.18 6.48 -2.47
CA SER A 167 1.13 5.87 -3.41
C SER A 167 0.70 4.46 -3.82
N ALA A 168 0.22 3.65 -2.87
CA ALA A 168 -0.34 2.33 -3.13
C ALA A 168 -1.60 2.40 -4.02
N ALA A 169 -2.46 3.40 -3.81
CA ALA A 169 -3.60 3.68 -4.68
C ALA A 169 -3.22 4.26 -6.06
N GLY A 170 -1.98 4.73 -6.22
CA GLY A 170 -1.51 5.39 -7.43
C GLY A 170 -2.04 6.83 -7.57
N ASP A 171 -2.51 7.43 -6.48
CA ASP A 171 -2.87 8.84 -6.38
C ASP A 171 -1.61 9.67 -6.09
N VAL A 172 -0.96 10.12 -7.17
CA VAL A 172 0.33 10.82 -7.10
C VAL A 172 0.19 12.20 -6.47
N ASP A 173 -0.92 12.89 -6.72
CA ASP A 173 -1.10 14.27 -6.27
C ASP A 173 -1.28 14.28 -4.74
N THR A 174 -2.13 13.40 -4.21
CA THR A 174 -2.29 13.25 -2.76
C THR A 174 -1.01 12.72 -2.11
N ALA A 175 -0.33 11.76 -2.75
CA ALA A 175 0.92 11.21 -2.22
C ALA A 175 2.01 12.27 -2.09
N LEU A 176 2.18 13.11 -3.12
CA LEU A 176 3.17 14.17 -3.13
C LEU A 176 2.84 15.27 -2.11
N ALA A 177 1.60 15.75 -2.09
CA ALA A 177 1.18 16.80 -1.15
C ALA A 177 1.37 16.36 0.30
N ALA A 178 0.92 15.14 0.64
CA ALA A 178 1.11 14.59 1.99
C ALA A 178 2.60 14.37 2.31
N ALA A 179 3.39 13.89 1.36
CA ALA A 179 4.82 13.66 1.60
C ALA A 179 5.62 14.95 1.81
N GLU A 180 5.34 15.98 1.02
CA GLU A 180 5.99 17.30 1.14
C GLU A 180 5.66 17.96 2.47
N GLU A 181 4.38 17.96 2.86
CA GLU A 181 3.94 18.48 4.16
C GLU A 181 4.58 17.69 5.30
N GLY A 182 4.51 16.36 5.26
CA GLY A 182 5.07 15.49 6.28
C GLY A 182 6.58 15.67 6.44
N PHE A 183 7.33 15.65 5.33
CA PHE A 183 8.78 15.83 5.34
C PHE A 183 9.20 17.22 5.83
N GLY A 184 8.49 18.28 5.44
CA GLY A 184 8.77 19.65 5.85
C GLY A 184 8.62 19.91 7.36
N LEU A 185 7.85 19.07 8.06
CA LEU A 185 7.66 19.15 9.51
C LEU A 185 8.72 18.37 10.31
N THR A 186 9.46 17.46 9.67
CA THR A 186 10.43 16.60 10.38
C THR A 186 11.73 17.30 10.75
N ARG A 187 12.34 16.84 11.85
CA ARG A 187 13.67 17.30 12.31
C ARG A 187 14.65 16.12 12.44
N PRO A 188 15.43 15.79 11.40
CA PRO A 188 16.30 14.59 11.38
C PRO A 188 17.33 14.48 12.52
N ALA A 189 17.76 15.61 13.08
CA ALA A 189 18.69 15.63 14.21
C ALA A 189 18.06 15.18 15.54
N GLN A 190 16.73 15.23 15.65
CA GLN A 190 15.98 14.99 16.87
C GLN A 190 15.12 13.71 16.79
N GLU A 191 14.67 13.33 15.60
CA GLU A 191 13.73 12.22 15.39
C GLU A 191 14.03 11.45 14.09
N ARG A 192 14.97 10.49 14.18
CA ARG A 192 15.45 9.76 13.00
C ARG A 192 14.40 8.83 12.41
N PHE A 193 13.56 8.22 13.23
CA PHE A 193 12.53 7.28 12.78
C PHE A 193 11.52 7.94 11.83
N ILE A 194 10.85 9.01 12.28
CA ILE A 194 9.83 9.68 11.48
C ILE A 194 10.47 10.35 10.26
N SER A 195 11.64 10.96 10.44
CA SER A 195 12.39 11.57 9.33
C SER A 195 12.72 10.54 8.24
N ALA A 196 13.19 9.35 8.61
CA ALA A 196 13.50 8.28 7.66
C ALA A 196 12.26 7.86 6.86
N TRP A 197 11.13 7.65 7.54
CA TRP A 197 9.87 7.33 6.88
C TRP A 197 9.32 8.46 6.01
N ALA A 198 9.47 9.72 6.43
CA ALA A 198 9.12 10.87 5.61
C ALA A 198 9.98 10.97 4.35
N GLY A 199 11.27 10.65 4.46
CA GLY A 199 12.15 10.54 3.29
C GLY A 199 11.73 9.42 2.33
N VAL A 200 11.29 8.28 2.84
CA VAL A 200 10.70 7.18 2.03
C VAL A 200 9.43 7.65 1.32
N ALA A 201 8.49 8.25 2.05
CA ALA A 201 7.23 8.73 1.49
C ALA A 201 7.47 9.77 0.38
N LEU A 202 8.36 10.73 0.61
CA LEU A 202 8.71 11.75 -0.38
C LEU A 202 9.43 11.15 -1.59
N ALA A 203 10.38 10.25 -1.40
CA ALA A 203 11.04 9.58 -2.51
C ALA A 203 10.07 8.72 -3.35
N ALA A 204 9.12 8.04 -2.70
CA ALA A 204 8.10 7.24 -3.37
C ALA A 204 7.16 8.10 -4.22
N ALA A 205 6.87 9.34 -3.78
CA ALA A 205 6.05 10.29 -4.52
C ALA A 205 6.81 11.01 -5.67
N LEU A 206 8.09 11.35 -5.45
CA LEU A 206 8.94 12.05 -6.42
C LEU A 206 9.29 11.19 -7.65
N LEU A 207 9.50 9.88 -7.46
CA LEU A 207 9.89 9.00 -8.56
C LEU A 207 8.82 8.95 -9.68
N PRO A 208 7.52 8.76 -9.40
CA PRO A 208 6.44 8.95 -10.36
C PRO A 208 6.34 10.35 -10.98
N ALA A 209 6.76 11.39 -10.25
CA ALA A 209 6.81 12.77 -10.71
C ALA A 209 8.03 13.07 -11.61
N ARG A 210 8.85 12.04 -11.90
CA ARG A 210 10.04 12.08 -12.77
C ARG A 210 11.23 12.86 -12.18
N ASP A 211 11.38 12.86 -10.86
CA ASP A 211 12.60 13.33 -10.18
C ASP A 211 13.32 12.18 -9.44
N PRO A 212 13.98 11.25 -10.16
CA PRO A 212 14.70 10.16 -9.51
C PRO A 212 15.96 10.62 -8.75
N ALA A 213 16.53 11.78 -9.09
CA ALA A 213 17.69 12.32 -8.38
C ALA A 213 17.30 12.88 -7.01
N GLY A 214 16.25 13.70 -6.95
CA GLY A 214 15.69 14.20 -5.70
C GLY A 214 15.18 13.07 -4.81
N ALA A 215 14.49 12.09 -5.40
CA ALA A 215 14.02 10.91 -4.67
C ALA A 215 15.16 10.15 -3.98
N ALA A 216 16.24 9.83 -4.71
CA ALA A 216 17.37 9.11 -4.14
C ALA A 216 18.12 9.93 -3.06
N ASP A 217 18.30 11.24 -3.29
CA ASP A 217 19.02 12.10 -2.36
C ASP A 217 18.25 12.29 -1.05
N VAL A 218 16.94 12.58 -1.11
CA VAL A 218 16.07 12.71 0.06
C VAL A 218 16.06 11.43 0.88
N LEU A 219 15.81 10.28 0.25
CA LEU A 219 15.75 9.00 0.94
C LEU A 219 17.06 8.68 1.65
N ARG A 220 18.19 8.80 0.95
CA ARG A 220 19.50 8.50 1.50
C ARG A 220 19.85 9.43 2.67
N ARG A 221 19.54 10.73 2.57
CA ARG A 221 19.80 11.69 3.66
C ARG A 221 18.95 11.38 4.89
N ALA A 222 17.66 11.14 4.68
CA ALA A 222 16.70 10.93 5.76
C ALA A 222 16.89 9.58 6.48
N ALA A 223 17.24 8.53 5.74
CA ALA A 223 17.33 7.17 6.28
C ALA A 223 18.72 6.77 6.79
N GLY A 224 19.72 7.66 6.73
CA GLY A 224 21.05 7.42 7.29
C GLY A 224 22.08 6.83 6.33
N GLY A 225 21.95 7.08 5.03
CA GLY A 225 22.88 6.64 3.99
C GLY A 225 22.35 5.49 3.13
N GLU A 226 23.26 4.85 2.39
CA GLU A 226 22.95 3.74 1.48
C GLU A 226 22.48 2.47 2.21
N GLU A 227 22.83 2.32 3.49
CA GLU A 227 22.43 1.18 4.33
C GLU A 227 21.06 1.38 4.99
N VAL A 228 20.49 2.59 4.87
CA VAL A 228 19.19 2.99 5.43
C VAL A 228 18.93 2.53 6.88
N PRO A 229 19.90 2.68 7.82
CA PRO A 229 19.84 2.07 9.14
C PRO A 229 18.70 2.59 10.02
N PHE A 230 18.20 3.80 9.77
CA PHE A 230 17.15 4.43 10.58
C PHE A 230 15.74 3.90 10.27
N LEU A 231 15.61 2.98 9.31
CA LEU A 231 14.36 2.26 9.04
C LEU A 231 14.32 0.91 9.76
N PRO A 232 13.13 0.41 10.14
CA PRO A 232 12.96 -0.92 10.71
C PRO A 232 13.46 -2.01 9.79
N ALA A 233 14.08 -3.05 10.36
CA ALA A 233 14.82 -4.06 9.60
C ALA A 233 14.02 -4.68 8.44
N GLY A 234 12.76 -5.09 8.69
CA GLY A 234 11.86 -5.67 7.69
C GLY A 234 11.53 -4.76 6.51
N TRP A 235 11.56 -3.44 6.71
CA TRP A 235 11.12 -2.46 5.71
C TRP A 235 12.30 -1.73 5.03
N ARG A 236 13.55 -1.99 5.45
CA ARG A 236 14.74 -1.51 4.73
C ARG A 236 14.79 -2.01 3.28
N ALA A 237 14.33 -3.25 3.04
CA ALA A 237 14.24 -3.82 1.70
C ALA A 237 13.32 -2.99 0.76
N MET A 238 12.25 -2.39 1.28
CA MET A 238 11.38 -1.48 0.52
C MET A 238 12.14 -0.21 0.09
N ALA A 239 12.88 0.41 1.01
CA ALA A 239 13.67 1.60 0.70
C ALA A 239 14.81 1.30 -0.28
N LEU A 240 15.47 0.14 -0.15
CA LEU A 240 16.50 -0.30 -1.08
C LEU A 240 15.93 -0.61 -2.47
N GLU A 241 14.74 -1.21 -2.56
CA GLU A 241 14.02 -1.40 -3.84
C GLU A 241 13.71 -0.06 -4.51
N LEU A 242 13.28 0.93 -3.73
CA LEU A 242 13.03 2.28 -4.23
C LEU A 242 14.31 2.97 -4.70
N LEU A 243 15.43 2.86 -3.96
CA LEU A 243 16.75 3.34 -4.39
C LEU A 243 17.20 2.66 -5.67
N THR A 244 17.04 1.34 -5.80
CA THR A 244 17.33 0.60 -7.03
C THR A 244 16.59 1.20 -8.22
N ARG A 245 15.28 1.44 -8.09
CA ARG A 245 14.50 2.08 -9.18
C ARG A 245 14.97 3.49 -9.50
N CYS A 246 15.34 4.30 -8.50
CA CYS A 246 15.89 5.63 -8.72
C CYS A 246 17.23 5.57 -9.47
N TRP A 247 18.13 4.68 -9.07
CA TRP A 247 19.43 4.50 -9.71
C TRP A 247 19.33 3.98 -11.14
N LEU A 248 18.43 3.03 -11.41
CA LEU A 248 18.15 2.58 -12.78
C LEU A 248 17.61 3.72 -13.66
N ALA A 249 16.70 4.55 -13.13
CA ALA A 249 16.17 5.70 -13.84
C ALA A 249 17.25 6.76 -14.17
N LEU A 250 18.33 6.79 -13.40
CA LEU A 250 19.51 7.65 -13.62
C LEU A 250 20.61 6.97 -14.45
N GLY A 251 20.42 5.73 -14.90
CA GLY A 251 21.45 4.95 -15.61
C GLY A 251 22.62 4.49 -14.74
N ARG A 252 22.50 4.60 -13.41
CA ARG A 252 23.51 4.25 -12.41
C ARG A 252 23.42 2.76 -12.05
N ARG A 253 23.81 1.90 -12.99
CA ARG A 253 23.63 0.44 -12.89
C ARG A 253 24.36 -0.21 -11.72
N GLU A 254 25.57 0.25 -11.41
CA GLU A 254 26.32 -0.32 -10.30
C GLU A 254 25.69 0.00 -8.94
N GLU A 255 25.24 1.24 -8.75
CA GLU A 255 24.51 1.65 -7.55
C GLU A 255 23.20 0.88 -7.41
N ALA A 256 22.47 0.70 -8.52
CA ALA A 256 21.24 -0.08 -8.54
C ALA A 256 21.48 -1.54 -8.13
N GLY A 257 22.53 -2.17 -8.67
CA GLY A 257 22.94 -3.53 -8.32
C GLY A 257 23.37 -3.66 -6.86
N ARG A 258 24.14 -2.69 -6.34
CA ARG A 258 24.54 -2.67 -4.93
C ARG A 258 23.33 -2.51 -3.98
N ALA A 259 22.36 -1.67 -4.32
CA ALA A 259 21.13 -1.53 -3.53
C ALA A 259 20.28 -2.82 -3.56
N ALA A 260 20.13 -3.45 -4.73
CA ALA A 260 19.40 -4.71 -4.87
C ALA A 260 20.06 -5.85 -4.08
N ALA A 261 21.39 -5.99 -4.17
CA ALA A 261 22.14 -7.01 -3.43
C ALA A 261 22.02 -6.85 -1.91
N ARG A 262 21.99 -5.60 -1.41
CA ARG A 262 21.73 -5.34 0.02
C ARG A 262 20.31 -5.74 0.42
N ALA A 263 19.32 -5.46 -0.43
CA ALA A 263 17.95 -5.87 -0.15
C ALA A 263 17.85 -7.40 -0.07
N GLU A 264 18.53 -8.14 -0.96
CA GLU A 264 18.60 -9.60 -0.92
C GLU A 264 19.28 -10.13 0.35
N ALA A 265 20.42 -9.54 0.75
CA ALA A 265 21.11 -9.93 1.96
C ALA A 265 20.25 -9.71 3.22
N GLN A 266 19.54 -8.58 3.30
CA GLN A 266 18.62 -8.28 4.41
C GLN A 266 17.42 -9.23 4.42
N ALA A 267 16.78 -9.45 3.26
CA ALA A 267 15.65 -10.36 3.14
C ALA A 267 16.01 -11.79 3.55
N ALA A 268 17.19 -12.28 3.13
CA ALA A 268 17.68 -13.61 3.48
C ALA A 268 17.92 -13.76 5.00
N ALA A 269 18.42 -12.70 5.66
CA ALA A 269 18.67 -12.72 7.10
C ALA A 269 17.36 -12.72 7.92
N LEU A 270 16.30 -12.08 7.41
CA LEU A 270 15.04 -11.91 8.13
C LEU A 270 14.03 -13.04 7.89
N GLY A 271 13.98 -13.58 6.67
CA GLY A 271 12.98 -14.60 6.29
C GLY A 271 11.54 -14.06 6.22
N LEU A 272 11.34 -12.74 6.19
CA LEU A 272 10.02 -12.12 6.05
C LEU A 272 9.57 -12.10 4.58
N PRO A 273 8.32 -12.51 4.27
CA PRO A 273 7.84 -12.57 2.89
C PRO A 273 7.89 -11.22 2.16
N MET A 274 7.55 -10.10 2.80
CA MET A 274 7.59 -8.79 2.13
C MET A 274 9.01 -8.30 1.89
N ALA A 275 9.94 -8.55 2.82
CA ALA A 275 11.35 -8.25 2.58
C ALA A 275 11.86 -9.02 1.35
N ALA A 276 11.52 -10.30 1.23
CA ALA A 276 11.84 -11.12 0.06
C ALA A 276 11.16 -10.62 -1.22
N ALA A 277 9.91 -10.14 -1.13
CA ALA A 277 9.18 -9.56 -2.24
C ALA A 277 9.88 -8.32 -2.79
N TRP A 278 10.20 -7.34 -1.95
CA TRP A 278 10.88 -6.11 -2.37
C TRP A 278 12.29 -6.39 -2.89
N ALA A 279 13.06 -7.25 -2.22
CA ALA A 279 14.40 -7.64 -2.68
C ALA A 279 14.37 -8.31 -4.06
N SER A 280 13.46 -9.26 -4.25
CA SER A 280 13.30 -9.94 -5.55
C SER A 280 12.81 -9.00 -6.65
N ARG A 281 12.01 -7.99 -6.32
CA ARG A 281 11.58 -6.95 -7.27
C ARG A 281 12.75 -6.05 -7.68
N ALA A 282 13.59 -5.65 -6.72
CA ALA A 282 14.81 -4.89 -6.99
C ALA A 282 15.76 -5.67 -7.93
N ALA A 283 16.02 -6.93 -7.61
CA ALA A 283 16.84 -7.82 -8.44
C ALA A 283 16.23 -8.03 -9.84
N ALA A 284 14.91 -8.17 -9.94
CA ALA A 284 14.22 -8.27 -11.23
C ALA A 284 14.37 -7.00 -12.07
N ALA A 285 14.29 -5.81 -11.45
CA ALA A 285 14.45 -4.54 -12.15
C ALA A 285 15.88 -4.38 -12.69
N VAL A 286 16.90 -4.78 -11.92
CA VAL A 286 18.31 -4.79 -12.35
C VAL A 286 18.52 -5.74 -13.51
N ALA A 287 18.04 -6.99 -13.41
CA ALA A 287 18.16 -7.98 -14.48
C ALA A 287 17.45 -7.52 -15.77
N LEU A 288 16.29 -6.86 -15.64
CA LEU A 288 15.57 -6.34 -16.81
C LEU A 288 16.34 -5.22 -17.50
N ASP A 289 16.97 -4.31 -16.74
CA ASP A 289 17.82 -3.24 -17.29
C ASP A 289 19.11 -3.78 -17.92
N ALA A 290 19.65 -4.88 -17.38
CA ALA A 290 20.79 -5.60 -17.92
C ALA A 290 20.47 -6.45 -19.19
N ALA A 291 19.22 -6.38 -19.68
CA ALA A 291 18.73 -7.19 -20.80
C ALA A 291 18.81 -8.71 -20.56
N GLU A 292 18.53 -9.13 -19.32
CA GLU A 292 18.43 -10.54 -18.90
C GLU A 292 16.96 -10.91 -18.61
N PRO A 293 16.07 -10.91 -19.61
CA PRO A 293 14.62 -10.94 -19.39
C PRO A 293 14.13 -12.24 -18.74
N THR A 294 14.78 -13.39 -18.97
CA THR A 294 14.43 -14.66 -18.31
C THR A 294 14.73 -14.63 -16.81
N ILE A 295 15.88 -14.06 -16.42
CA ILE A 295 16.26 -13.89 -15.00
C ILE A 295 15.30 -12.90 -14.35
N ALA A 296 15.04 -11.78 -15.01
CA ALA A 296 14.10 -10.77 -14.54
C ALA A 296 12.69 -11.34 -14.32
N ALA A 297 12.19 -12.16 -15.25
CA ALA A 297 10.89 -12.82 -15.13
C ALA A 297 10.83 -13.76 -13.93
N GLY A 298 11.85 -14.61 -13.74
CA GLY A 298 11.92 -15.51 -12.59
C GLY A 298 11.91 -14.76 -11.25
N ARG A 299 12.72 -13.69 -11.15
CA ARG A 299 12.80 -12.85 -9.94
C ARG A 299 11.51 -12.07 -9.68
N ALA A 300 10.87 -11.53 -10.71
CA ALA A 300 9.60 -10.81 -10.57
C ALA A 300 8.44 -11.74 -10.17
N LEU A 301 8.41 -12.97 -10.67
CA LEU A 301 7.43 -13.99 -10.25
C LEU A 301 7.66 -14.44 -8.80
N ALA A 302 8.92 -14.64 -8.40
CA ALA A 302 9.26 -14.94 -7.01
C ALA A 302 8.84 -13.78 -6.08
N SER A 303 9.03 -12.54 -6.51
CA SER A 303 8.54 -11.35 -5.81
C SER A 303 7.02 -11.35 -5.65
N ALA A 304 6.27 -11.65 -6.71
CA ALA A 304 4.81 -11.72 -6.66
C ALA A 304 4.32 -12.82 -5.70
N ALA A 305 4.94 -14.00 -5.74
CA ALA A 305 4.58 -15.11 -4.85
C ALA A 305 4.84 -14.79 -3.37
N ALA A 306 5.96 -14.13 -3.06
CA ALA A 306 6.27 -13.72 -1.69
C ALA A 306 5.28 -12.64 -1.17
N ALA A 307 4.88 -11.70 -2.03
CA ALA A 307 3.85 -10.72 -1.68
C ALA A 307 2.46 -11.37 -1.49
N ASP A 308 2.09 -12.38 -2.30
CA ASP A 308 0.85 -13.13 -2.09
C ASP A 308 0.86 -13.88 -0.75
N GLN A 309 2.01 -14.45 -0.34
CA GLN A 309 2.15 -15.13 0.96
C GLN A 309 1.91 -14.18 2.15
N ALA A 310 2.27 -12.90 2.01
CA ALA A 310 1.96 -11.87 2.99
C ALA A 310 0.53 -11.31 2.88
N GLY A 311 -0.22 -11.66 1.83
CA GLY A 311 -1.51 -11.03 1.53
C GLY A 311 -1.39 -9.57 1.04
N ALA A 312 -0.22 -9.19 0.52
CA ALA A 312 0.06 -7.82 0.05
C ALA A 312 -0.39 -7.63 -1.41
N VAL A 313 -1.67 -7.35 -1.62
CA VAL A 313 -2.34 -7.45 -2.94
C VAL A 313 -1.73 -6.50 -3.98
N VAL A 314 -1.55 -5.23 -3.61
CA VAL A 314 -0.99 -4.21 -4.52
C VAL A 314 0.46 -4.55 -4.87
N GLU A 315 1.25 -4.93 -3.87
CA GLU A 315 2.66 -5.30 -4.02
C GLU A 315 2.84 -6.50 -4.96
N ALA A 316 1.99 -7.52 -4.83
CA ALA A 316 2.00 -8.68 -5.70
C ALA A 316 1.65 -8.30 -7.16
N ALA A 317 0.67 -7.42 -7.35
CA ALA A 317 0.28 -6.95 -8.69
C ALA A 317 1.35 -6.06 -9.35
N LEU A 318 2.07 -5.23 -8.58
CA LEU A 318 3.22 -4.47 -9.09
C LEU A 318 4.34 -5.42 -9.56
N SER A 319 4.63 -6.46 -8.78
CA SER A 319 5.61 -7.50 -9.17
C SER A 319 5.17 -8.29 -10.40
N ARG A 320 3.88 -8.65 -10.52
CA ARG A 320 3.33 -9.27 -11.75
C ARG A 320 3.42 -8.37 -12.97
N THR A 321 3.24 -7.06 -12.79
CA THR A 321 3.42 -6.10 -13.89
C THR A 321 4.87 -6.09 -14.40
N LEU A 322 5.85 -6.16 -13.49
CA LEU A 322 7.26 -6.31 -13.85
C LEU A 322 7.53 -7.68 -14.51
N ALA A 323 6.95 -8.76 -13.98
CA ALA A 323 7.08 -10.10 -14.55
C ALA A 323 6.54 -10.16 -15.98
N GLY A 324 5.36 -9.57 -16.23
CA GLY A 324 4.78 -9.50 -17.56
C GLY A 324 5.66 -8.78 -18.56
N ARG A 325 6.28 -7.65 -18.17
CA ARG A 325 7.26 -6.93 -19.00
C ARG A 325 8.49 -7.80 -19.32
N ALA A 326 9.01 -8.50 -18.32
CA ALA A 326 10.18 -9.36 -18.49
C ALA A 326 9.88 -10.59 -19.37
N LEU A 327 8.75 -11.25 -19.15
CA LEU A 327 8.28 -12.38 -19.97
C LEU A 327 8.06 -11.96 -21.42
N ALA A 328 7.49 -10.78 -21.65
CA ALA A 328 7.32 -10.22 -22.99
C ALA A 328 8.66 -10.02 -23.71
N GLN A 329 9.66 -9.48 -23.01
CA GLN A 329 11.01 -9.32 -23.56
C GLN A 329 11.73 -10.67 -23.79
N ALA A 330 11.39 -11.69 -23.00
CA ALA A 330 11.87 -13.07 -23.20
C ALA A 330 11.14 -13.82 -24.34
N GLY A 331 10.12 -13.22 -24.95
CA GLY A 331 9.33 -13.82 -26.04
C GLY A 331 8.17 -14.71 -25.57
N ASP A 332 7.94 -14.84 -24.26
CA ASP A 332 6.85 -15.64 -23.68
C ASP A 332 5.56 -14.79 -23.54
N VAL A 333 4.97 -14.46 -24.69
CA VAL A 333 3.85 -13.51 -24.80
C VAL A 333 2.60 -13.98 -24.05
N ASP A 334 2.32 -15.29 -24.04
CA ASP A 334 1.11 -15.82 -23.40
C ASP A 334 1.21 -15.77 -21.87
N ARG A 335 2.35 -16.15 -21.30
CA ARG A 335 2.56 -15.98 -19.84
C ARG A 335 2.66 -14.51 -19.45
N ALA A 336 3.28 -13.67 -20.29
CA ALA A 336 3.29 -12.23 -20.08
C ALA A 336 1.88 -11.65 -19.99
N ALA A 337 1.01 -12.02 -20.93
CA ALA A 337 -0.39 -11.58 -20.93
C ALA A 337 -1.14 -12.07 -19.68
N ALA A 338 -1.00 -13.34 -19.32
CA ALA A 338 -1.67 -13.91 -18.15
C ALA A 338 -1.30 -13.19 -16.84
N GLU A 339 -0.01 -12.88 -16.62
CA GLU A 339 0.42 -12.15 -15.42
C GLU A 339 -0.04 -10.69 -15.41
N LEU A 340 -0.03 -10.02 -16.57
CA LEU A 340 -0.53 -8.65 -16.68
C LEU A 340 -2.05 -8.57 -16.50
N GLU A 341 -2.81 -9.55 -16.97
CA GLU A 341 -4.26 -9.64 -16.74
C GLU A 341 -4.58 -9.84 -15.26
N ARG A 342 -3.84 -10.73 -14.57
CA ARG A 342 -3.95 -10.91 -13.11
C ARG A 342 -3.62 -9.63 -12.36
N ALA A 343 -2.54 -8.94 -12.74
CA ALA A 343 -2.16 -7.66 -12.15
C ALA A 343 -3.25 -6.60 -12.35
N ALA A 344 -3.75 -6.43 -13.57
CA ALA A 344 -4.79 -5.46 -13.89
C ALA A 344 -6.10 -5.75 -13.15
N ALA A 345 -6.51 -7.02 -13.03
CA ALA A 345 -7.70 -7.42 -12.29
C ALA A 345 -7.58 -7.06 -10.79
N ALA A 346 -6.48 -7.48 -10.14
CA ALA A 346 -6.26 -7.19 -8.72
C ALA A 346 -6.19 -5.67 -8.44
N LEU A 347 -5.48 -4.92 -9.28
CA LEU A 347 -5.38 -3.46 -9.13
C LEU A 347 -6.71 -2.75 -9.37
N ALA A 348 -7.57 -3.29 -10.25
CA ALA A 348 -8.92 -2.77 -10.45
C ALA A 348 -9.82 -3.03 -9.23
N GLU A 349 -9.74 -4.23 -8.65
CA GLU A 349 -10.50 -4.60 -7.44
C GLU A 349 -10.13 -3.75 -6.23
N CYS A 350 -8.84 -3.43 -6.07
CA CYS A 350 -8.37 -2.57 -4.98
C CYS A 350 -8.58 -1.07 -5.22
N GLY A 351 -8.96 -0.65 -6.44
CA GLY A 351 -9.07 0.77 -6.80
C GLY A 351 -7.74 1.46 -7.12
N ALA A 352 -6.66 0.72 -7.35
CA ALA A 352 -5.33 1.24 -7.71
C ALA A 352 -5.23 1.61 -9.21
N LEU A 353 -6.03 2.59 -9.65
CA LEU A 353 -6.33 2.83 -11.07
C LEU A 353 -5.10 3.17 -11.92
N ARG A 354 -4.16 3.98 -11.41
CA ARG A 354 -2.96 4.36 -12.16
C ARG A 354 -2.03 3.18 -12.42
N HIS A 355 -1.92 2.28 -11.44
CA HIS A 355 -1.13 1.05 -11.54
C HIS A 355 -1.82 0.06 -12.49
N ARG A 356 -3.15 -0.09 -12.40
CA ARG A 356 -3.94 -0.86 -13.38
C ARG A 356 -3.67 -0.36 -14.80
N ASP A 357 -3.75 0.95 -15.02
CA ASP A 357 -3.52 1.54 -16.33
C ASP A 357 -2.10 1.26 -16.85
N ALA A 358 -1.12 1.12 -15.95
CA ALA A 358 0.24 0.69 -16.30
C ALA A 358 0.27 -0.75 -16.79
N ALA A 359 -0.36 -1.69 -16.07
CA ALA A 359 -0.47 -3.09 -16.51
C ALA A 359 -1.21 -3.20 -17.86
N GLU A 360 -2.31 -2.47 -18.05
CA GLU A 360 -3.06 -2.44 -19.30
C GLU A 360 -2.29 -1.80 -20.47
N ARG A 361 -1.38 -0.85 -20.19
CA ARG A 361 -0.46 -0.33 -21.22
C ARG A 361 0.49 -1.42 -21.72
N GLU A 362 1.02 -2.24 -20.83
CA GLU A 362 1.89 -3.37 -21.23
C GLU A 362 1.10 -4.44 -22.00
N LEU A 363 -0.14 -4.76 -21.59
CA LEU A 363 -1.01 -5.67 -22.36
C LEU A 363 -1.24 -5.20 -23.80
N ARG A 364 -1.51 -3.90 -23.98
CA ARG A 364 -1.72 -3.34 -25.31
C ARG A 364 -0.48 -3.47 -26.21
N LYS A 365 0.73 -3.38 -25.65
CA LYS A 365 1.97 -3.59 -26.43
C LYS A 365 2.09 -5.01 -26.96
N LEU A 366 1.45 -5.99 -26.30
CA LEU A 366 1.39 -7.38 -26.73
C LEU A 366 0.28 -7.65 -27.77
N GLY A 367 -0.43 -6.61 -28.24
CA GLY A 367 -1.62 -6.79 -29.08
C GLY A 367 -2.81 -7.40 -28.34
N ARG A 368 -2.70 -7.57 -27.01
CA ARG A 368 -3.78 -8.03 -26.14
C ARG A 368 -4.53 -6.80 -25.65
N HIS A 369 -5.70 -6.56 -26.22
CA HIS A 369 -6.64 -5.65 -25.57
C HIS A 369 -7.20 -6.36 -24.33
N PRO A 370 -7.16 -5.75 -23.12
CA PRO A 370 -7.81 -6.31 -21.97
C PRO A 370 -9.23 -6.67 -22.38
N TYR A 371 -9.58 -7.95 -22.37
CA TYR A 371 -10.91 -8.41 -22.74
C TYR A 371 -11.83 -7.92 -21.63
N ARG A 372 -12.33 -6.69 -21.80
CA ARG A 372 -13.08 -5.96 -20.79
C ARG A 372 -14.30 -6.81 -20.46
N ARG A 373 -14.28 -7.45 -19.30
CA ARG A 373 -15.38 -8.25 -18.72
C ARG A 373 -16.55 -7.35 -18.29
N THR A 374 -16.78 -6.24 -18.99
CA THR A 374 -18.10 -5.65 -19.12
C THR A 374 -18.83 -6.52 -20.14
N ARG A 375 -19.81 -7.30 -19.69
CA ARG A 375 -20.79 -8.02 -20.52
C ARG A 375 -20.97 -7.27 -21.85
N ARG A 376 -20.40 -7.81 -22.94
CA ARG A 376 -20.66 -7.28 -24.30
C ARG A 376 -22.19 -7.24 -24.40
N GLY A 377 -22.76 -6.07 -24.68
CA GLY A 377 -24.09 -6.07 -25.28
C GLY A 377 -24.01 -7.02 -26.47
N SER A 378 -24.94 -7.98 -26.56
CA SER A 378 -24.90 -8.95 -27.64
C SER A 378 -24.89 -8.19 -28.96
N HIS A 379 -23.98 -8.51 -29.88
CA HIS A 379 -23.97 -7.88 -31.21
C HIS A 379 -25.28 -8.14 -31.97
N ASP A 380 -26.06 -9.15 -31.53
CA ASP A 380 -27.38 -9.50 -32.05
C ASP A 380 -28.54 -8.89 -31.23
N ALA A 381 -28.26 -8.13 -30.17
CA ALA A 381 -29.29 -7.47 -29.36
C ALA A 381 -29.57 -6.04 -29.84
N ALA A 382 -30.85 -5.72 -30.03
CA ALA A 382 -31.31 -4.38 -30.35
C ALA A 382 -31.55 -3.53 -29.07
N GLY A 383 -31.51 -2.21 -29.21
CA GLY A 383 -31.86 -1.27 -28.14
C GLY A 383 -30.89 -1.29 -26.96
N LEU A 384 -31.37 -1.11 -25.72
CA LEU A 384 -30.53 -1.02 -24.52
C LEU A 384 -29.68 -2.26 -24.25
N ALA A 385 -30.10 -3.43 -24.73
CA ALA A 385 -29.36 -4.68 -24.57
C ALA A 385 -28.06 -4.72 -25.40
N SER A 386 -27.87 -3.79 -26.34
CA SER A 386 -26.62 -3.57 -27.09
C SER A 386 -25.58 -2.76 -26.30
N LEU A 387 -25.99 -2.09 -25.22
CA LEU A 387 -25.09 -1.28 -24.40
C LEU A 387 -24.28 -2.16 -23.45
N THR A 388 -23.02 -1.80 -23.27
CA THR A 388 -22.19 -2.37 -22.19
C THR A 388 -22.70 -1.89 -20.83
N GLY A 389 -22.36 -2.61 -19.76
CA GLY A 389 -22.77 -2.22 -18.39
C GLY A 389 -22.38 -0.78 -18.03
N ARG A 390 -21.24 -0.29 -18.52
CA ARG A 390 -20.80 1.09 -18.29
C ARG A 390 -21.56 2.11 -19.12
N GLU A 391 -21.88 1.79 -20.37
CA GLU A 391 -22.72 2.63 -21.22
C GLU A 391 -24.15 2.72 -20.68
N LEU A 392 -24.67 1.63 -20.11
CA LEU A 392 -25.99 1.62 -19.45
C LEU A 392 -25.99 2.49 -18.19
N GLN A 393 -24.93 2.47 -17.38
CA GLN A 393 -24.78 3.37 -16.23
C GLN A 393 -24.78 4.84 -16.66
N VAL A 394 -24.00 5.19 -17.69
CA VAL A 394 -23.98 6.55 -18.25
C VAL A 394 -25.36 6.94 -18.79
N ALA A 395 -26.03 6.03 -19.50
CA ALA A 395 -27.37 6.27 -20.05
C ALA A 395 -28.44 6.48 -18.95
N ARG A 396 -28.34 5.78 -17.81
CA ARG A 396 -29.23 6.00 -16.65
C ARG A 396 -29.02 7.36 -16.01
N LEU A 397 -27.77 7.77 -15.78
CA LEU A 397 -27.48 9.10 -15.24
C LEU A 397 -27.90 10.23 -16.19
N VAL A 398 -27.94 9.97 -17.50
CA VAL A 398 -28.52 10.90 -18.47
C VAL A 398 -30.04 11.06 -18.25
N VAL A 399 -30.76 9.96 -17.97
CA VAL A 399 -32.19 10.00 -17.60
C VAL A 399 -32.39 10.80 -16.31
N ASP A 400 -31.48 10.66 -15.34
CA ASP A 400 -31.47 11.42 -14.08
C ASP A 400 -31.08 12.89 -14.25
N ARG A 401 -30.97 13.38 -15.49
CA ARG A 401 -30.66 14.79 -15.87
C ARG A 401 -29.31 15.29 -15.37
N LYS A 402 -28.40 14.41 -14.99
CA LYS A 402 -27.01 14.76 -14.63
C LYS A 402 -26.30 15.37 -15.85
N THR A 403 -25.33 16.25 -15.62
CA THR A 403 -24.43 16.82 -16.63
C THR A 403 -23.18 15.96 -16.83
N ASN A 404 -22.39 16.19 -17.89
CA ASN A 404 -21.16 15.41 -18.09
C ASN A 404 -20.15 15.54 -16.93
N PRO A 405 -19.94 16.72 -16.32
CA PRO A 405 -19.13 16.86 -15.10
C PRO A 405 -19.68 16.06 -13.91
N GLU A 406 -21.00 16.06 -13.70
CA GLU A 406 -21.62 15.30 -12.60
C GLU A 406 -21.52 13.80 -12.83
N ILE A 407 -21.75 13.33 -14.06
CA ILE A 407 -21.54 11.93 -14.44
C ILE A 407 -20.08 11.55 -14.29
N ALA A 408 -19.16 12.43 -14.68
CA ALA A 408 -17.72 12.23 -14.52
C ALA A 408 -17.35 12.08 -13.03
N ALA A 409 -17.87 12.95 -12.16
CA ALA A 409 -17.65 12.87 -10.72
C ALA A 409 -18.26 11.59 -10.12
N GLU A 410 -19.53 11.31 -10.41
CA GLU A 410 -20.28 10.18 -9.84
C GLU A 410 -19.74 8.81 -10.30
N LEU A 411 -19.17 8.76 -11.51
CA LEU A 411 -18.59 7.55 -12.06
C LEU A 411 -17.05 7.51 -11.95
N PHE A 412 -16.41 8.51 -11.34
CA PHE A 412 -14.94 8.64 -11.25
C PHE A 412 -14.25 8.53 -12.63
N LEU A 413 -14.75 9.27 -13.62
CA LEU A 413 -14.24 9.36 -14.98
C LEU A 413 -13.82 10.79 -15.33
N SER A 414 -12.98 10.94 -16.36
CA SER A 414 -12.81 12.26 -16.97
C SER A 414 -14.05 12.67 -17.78
N ILE A 415 -14.33 13.97 -17.89
CA ILE A 415 -15.40 14.52 -18.74
C ILE A 415 -15.28 14.00 -20.18
N LYS A 416 -14.05 13.95 -20.71
CA LYS A 416 -13.75 13.44 -22.06
C LYS A 416 -14.09 11.94 -22.22
N THR A 417 -13.94 11.16 -21.14
CA THR A 417 -14.35 9.75 -21.12
C THR A 417 -15.87 9.62 -21.17
N VAL A 418 -16.60 10.48 -20.45
CA VAL A 418 -18.07 10.53 -20.51
C VAL A 418 -18.56 10.92 -21.91
N GLU A 419 -17.95 11.91 -22.55
CA GLU A 419 -18.26 12.30 -23.94
C GLU A 419 -18.02 11.16 -24.93
N THR A 420 -16.96 10.38 -24.72
CA THR A 420 -16.65 9.20 -25.53
C THR A 420 -17.73 8.12 -25.35
N HIS A 421 -18.16 7.87 -24.11
CA HIS A 421 -19.26 6.95 -23.83
C HIS A 421 -20.58 7.41 -24.48
N LEU A 422 -20.93 8.70 -24.39
CA LEU A 422 -22.14 9.24 -25.00
C LEU A 422 -22.13 9.10 -26.53
N ARG A 423 -20.99 9.37 -27.18
CA ARG A 423 -20.84 9.18 -28.63
C ARG A 423 -21.09 7.73 -29.06
N ASN A 424 -20.56 6.78 -28.30
CA ASN A 424 -20.74 5.36 -28.58
C ASN A 424 -22.18 4.91 -28.34
N ILE A 425 -22.82 5.41 -27.27
CA ILE A 425 -24.23 5.16 -26.97
C ILE A 425 -25.13 5.69 -28.10
N PHE A 426 -24.87 6.92 -28.56
CA PHE A 426 -25.60 7.55 -29.66
C PHE A 426 -25.50 6.73 -30.95
N ALA A 427 -24.29 6.30 -31.30
CA ALA A 427 -24.09 5.43 -32.46
C ALA A 427 -24.80 4.08 -32.32
N LYS A 428 -24.79 3.45 -31.13
CA LYS A 428 -25.41 2.14 -30.89
C LYS A 428 -26.93 2.19 -30.88
N LEU A 429 -27.53 3.25 -30.35
CA LEU A 429 -28.98 3.40 -30.25
C LEU A 429 -29.59 4.16 -31.44
N GLY A 430 -28.78 4.64 -32.37
CA GLY A 430 -29.25 5.44 -33.51
C GLY A 430 -29.87 6.78 -33.10
N VAL A 431 -29.44 7.36 -31.98
CA VAL A 431 -29.93 8.64 -31.46
C VAL A 431 -28.89 9.74 -31.67
N SER A 432 -29.35 10.97 -31.84
CA SER A 432 -28.50 12.13 -32.18
C SER A 432 -28.36 13.13 -31.03
N SER A 433 -29.18 12.99 -29.97
CA SER A 433 -29.17 13.92 -28.84
C SER A 433 -29.32 13.25 -27.49
N ARG A 434 -28.89 13.95 -26.44
CA ARG A 434 -29.07 13.55 -25.04
C ARG A 434 -30.54 13.36 -24.66
N VAL A 435 -31.42 14.19 -25.23
CA VAL A 435 -32.87 14.11 -25.02
C VAL A 435 -33.45 12.87 -25.70
N GLU A 436 -32.99 12.54 -26.91
CA GLU A 436 -33.39 11.30 -27.60
C GLU A 436 -32.89 10.06 -26.87
N LEU A 437 -31.67 10.10 -26.32
CA LEU A 437 -31.14 9.05 -25.45
C LEU A 437 -32.04 8.83 -24.22
N ALA A 438 -32.36 9.89 -23.48
CA ALA A 438 -33.23 9.78 -22.30
C ALA A 438 -34.58 9.13 -22.65
N ARG A 439 -35.22 9.59 -23.74
CA ARG A 439 -36.49 9.03 -24.21
C ARG A 439 -36.39 7.57 -24.67
N ALA A 440 -35.26 7.16 -25.24
CA ALA A 440 -35.04 5.78 -25.67
C ALA A 440 -34.85 4.84 -24.47
N VAL A 441 -34.17 5.31 -23.42
CA VAL A 441 -33.96 4.56 -22.18
C VAL A 441 -35.27 4.42 -21.39
N GLU A 442 -36.03 5.52 -21.26
CA GLU A 442 -37.34 5.53 -20.57
C GLU A 442 -38.36 4.59 -21.24
N ARG A 443 -38.42 4.58 -22.58
CA ARG A 443 -39.31 3.68 -23.34
C ARG A 443 -39.00 2.20 -23.10
N ALA A 444 -37.72 1.84 -23.10
CA ALA A 444 -37.29 0.46 -22.86
C ALA A 444 -37.43 0.02 -21.38
N GLY A 445 -37.50 0.96 -20.42
CA GLY A 445 -37.81 0.67 -19.02
C GLY A 445 -39.30 0.42 -18.77
N GLY A 446 -40.19 0.96 -19.61
CA GLY A 446 -41.65 0.75 -19.52
C GLY A 446 -42.12 -0.62 -20.04
N GLU A 447 -41.36 -1.24 -20.96
CA GLU A 447 -41.68 -2.56 -21.54
C GLU A 447 -41.27 -3.75 -20.64
N GLN A 448 -40.60 -3.51 -19.49
CA GLN A 448 -40.23 -4.55 -18.51
C GLN A 448 -41.19 -4.66 -17.31
N VAL A 449 -42.19 -3.78 -17.22
CA VAL A 449 -43.15 -3.70 -16.08
C VAL A 449 -44.60 -3.94 -16.54
N ALA A 450 -44.82 -4.25 -17.83
CA ALA A 450 -46.08 -4.75 -18.36
C ALA A 450 -45.94 -6.23 -18.71
#